data_AF-A0A920PQV3-F1
#
_entry.id   AF-A0A920PQV3-F1
#
_cell.length_a   1.000
_cell.length_b   1.000
_cell.length_c   1.000
_cell.angle_alpha   90.00
_cell.angle_beta   90.00
_cell.angle_gamma   90.00
#
_symmetry.space_group_name_H-M   'P 1'
#
loop_
_entity.id
_entity.type
_entity.pdbx_description
1 polymer ?
#
loop_
_entity_poly.entity_id
_entity_poly.type
_entity_poly.pdbx_seq_one_letter_code
_entity_poly.pdbx_strand_id
1 'polypeptide(L)'
;MWRMGHPLKGPREYWAPPGYFSQAGVTANAARRQKPMNEMSYEELQEHNHLVVGSPDTVIKKLRHIKETLGIGSLLLETQGGPLSHKDTMRSIKLMGEEVIPALQD
;
A
#
# COMPACT_ATOMS: atom_id res chain seq x y z
N MET A 1 8.66 1.19 4.45
CA MET A 1 7.62 2.12 3.95
C MET A 1 7.92 3.55 4.43
N TRP A 2 7.93 4.58 3.57
CA TRP A 2 8.41 5.94 3.89
C TRP A 2 7.73 6.59 5.10
N ARG A 3 6.45 6.27 5.34
CA ARG A 3 5.68 6.86 6.43
C ARG A 3 6.00 6.20 7.77
N MET A 4 6.51 4.97 7.77
CA MET A 4 6.71 4.16 8.98
C MET A 4 7.99 4.50 9.76
N GLY A 5 8.60 5.65 9.49
CA GLY A 5 9.84 6.12 10.12
C GLY A 5 9.61 7.27 11.11
N HIS A 6 10.31 8.38 10.89
CA HIS A 6 10.28 9.56 11.77
C HIS A 6 8.87 10.13 12.06
N PRO A 7 7.93 10.21 11.08
CA PRO A 7 6.61 10.81 11.30
C PRO A 7 5.69 10.02 12.23
N LEU A 8 5.93 8.72 12.43
CA LEU A 8 5.12 7.87 13.32
C LEU A 8 5.85 7.51 14.62
N LYS A 9 6.97 8.19 14.93
CA LYS A 9 7.67 8.00 16.20
C LYS A 9 6.79 8.45 17.36
N GLY A 10 6.57 7.53 18.30
CA GLY A 10 5.84 7.80 19.53
C GLY A 10 5.69 6.52 20.36
N PRO A 11 5.17 6.65 21.59
CA PRO A 11 4.76 5.50 22.39
C PRO A 11 3.77 4.64 21.61
N ARG A 12 3.79 3.32 21.83
CA ARG A 12 2.89 2.37 21.16
C ARG A 12 1.41 2.74 21.41
N GLU A 13 1.15 3.35 22.55
CA GLU A 13 -0.15 3.80 23.02
C GLU A 13 -0.77 4.87 22.12
N TYR A 14 0.02 5.58 21.29
CA TYR A 14 -0.53 6.51 20.29
C TYR A 14 -1.28 5.80 19.16
N TRP A 15 -0.81 4.61 18.79
CA TRP A 15 -1.37 3.80 17.71
C TRP A 15 -2.37 2.75 18.21
N ALA A 16 -2.28 2.41 19.49
CA ALA A 16 -3.16 1.45 20.15
C ALA A 16 -3.39 1.85 21.62
N PRO A 17 -4.30 2.81 21.89
CA PRO A 17 -4.65 3.19 23.25
C PRO A 17 -5.13 1.98 24.08
N PRO A 18 -4.99 2.01 25.41
CA PRO A 18 -5.55 0.97 26.27
C PRO A 18 -7.03 0.71 25.96
N GLY A 19 -7.39 -0.54 25.69
CA GLY A 19 -8.76 -0.95 25.34
C GLY A 19 -9.15 -0.83 23.86
N TYR A 20 -8.29 -0.28 23.00
CA TYR A 20 -8.58 -0.14 21.56
C TYR A 20 -8.74 -1.50 20.84
N PHE A 21 -8.02 -2.52 21.29
CA PHE A 21 -8.17 -3.90 20.84
C PHE A 21 -8.60 -4.81 21.99
N SER A 22 -9.49 -5.76 21.70
CA SER A 22 -9.83 -6.80 22.66
C SER A 22 -8.63 -7.75 22.87
N GLN A 23 -8.51 -8.34 24.05
CA GLN A 23 -7.46 -9.32 24.35
C GLN A 23 -7.48 -10.49 23.34
N ALA A 24 -8.69 -10.98 23.01
CA ALA A 24 -8.88 -12.02 22.00
C ALA A 24 -8.36 -11.58 20.61
N GLY A 25 -8.59 -10.33 20.22
CA GLY A 25 -8.10 -9.77 18.96
C GLY A 25 -6.57 -9.68 18.91
N VAL A 26 -5.93 -9.28 20.02
CA VAL A 26 -4.46 -9.24 20.12
C VAL A 26 -3.87 -10.64 19.99
N THR A 27 -4.42 -11.62 20.71
CA THR A 27 -3.97 -13.03 20.63
C THR A 27 -4.15 -13.61 19.23
N ALA A 28 -5.31 -13.38 18.61
CA ALA A 28 -5.60 -13.86 17.25
C ALA A 28 -4.64 -13.24 16.22
N ASN A 29 -4.33 -11.95 16.35
CA ASN A 29 -3.40 -11.28 15.44
C ASN A 29 -1.96 -11.81 15.60
N ALA A 30 -1.51 -12.02 16.85
CA ALA A 30 -0.18 -12.59 17.12
C ALA A 30 -0.04 -14.02 16.56
N ALA A 31 -1.11 -14.82 16.56
CA ALA A 31 -1.12 -16.17 16.02
C ALA A 31 -0.93 -16.21 14.48
N ARG A 32 -1.27 -15.14 13.76
CA ARG A 32 -1.13 -15.07 12.29
C ARG A 32 0.33 -14.99 11.82
N ARG A 33 1.27 -14.65 12.71
CA ARG A 33 2.73 -14.59 12.44
C ARG A 33 3.10 -13.86 11.14
N GLN A 34 2.32 -12.87 10.72
CA GLN A 34 2.65 -12.10 9.54
C GLN A 34 3.78 -11.13 9.85
N LYS A 35 4.77 -11.09 8.97
CA LYS A 35 5.84 -10.09 9.05
C LYS A 35 5.20 -8.70 8.98
N PRO A 36 5.44 -7.81 9.95
CA PRO A 36 4.91 -6.44 9.90
C PRO A 36 5.37 -5.73 8.62
N MET A 37 4.48 -4.98 7.96
CA MET A 37 4.78 -4.28 6.70
C MET A 37 5.96 -3.29 6.82
N ASN A 38 6.23 -2.75 8.01
CA ASN A 38 7.38 -1.88 8.28
C ASN A 38 8.72 -2.63 8.37
N GLU A 39 8.69 -3.95 8.53
CA GLU A 39 9.88 -4.82 8.58
C GLU A 39 10.15 -5.52 7.24
N MET A 40 9.22 -5.45 6.29
CA MET A 40 9.38 -6.01 4.94
C MET A 40 10.40 -5.22 4.11
N SER A 41 11.18 -5.92 3.29
CA SER A 41 12.05 -5.34 2.28
C SER A 41 11.24 -4.70 1.15
N TYR A 42 11.89 -3.90 0.32
CA TYR A 42 11.24 -3.28 -0.83
C TYR A 42 10.72 -4.32 -1.83
N GLU A 43 11.46 -5.40 -2.02
CA GLU A 43 11.13 -6.53 -2.89
C GLU A 43 9.94 -7.30 -2.32
N GLU A 44 9.95 -7.63 -1.03
CA GLU A 44 8.82 -8.29 -0.35
C GLU A 44 7.55 -7.43 -0.46
N LEU A 45 7.65 -6.11 -0.26
CA LEU A 45 6.51 -5.20 -0.42
C LEU A 45 5.94 -5.20 -1.85
N GLN A 46 6.78 -5.34 -2.86
CA GLN A 46 6.34 -5.44 -4.25
C GLN A 46 5.78 -6.81 -4.61
N GLU A 47 6.34 -7.87 -4.05
CA GLU A 47 5.91 -9.27 -4.27
C GLU A 47 4.54 -9.51 -3.65
N HIS A 48 4.31 -9.01 -2.43
CA HIS A 48 3.03 -9.08 -1.74
C HIS A 48 2.00 -8.03 -2.21
N ASN A 49 2.29 -7.29 -3.30
CA ASN A 49 1.43 -6.23 -3.85
C ASN A 49 1.08 -5.11 -2.87
N HIS A 50 1.86 -4.92 -1.80
CA HIS A 50 1.77 -3.76 -0.91
C HIS A 50 2.27 -2.47 -1.59
N LEU A 51 3.20 -2.61 -2.54
CA LEU A 51 3.66 -1.54 -3.42
C LEU A 51 3.48 -1.94 -4.89
N VAL A 52 2.68 -1.15 -5.61
CA VAL A 52 2.49 -1.30 -7.05
C VAL A 52 3.24 -0.20 -7.76
N VAL A 53 4.41 -0.55 -8.31
CA VAL A 53 5.35 0.39 -8.94
C VAL A 53 5.93 -0.22 -10.22
N GLY A 54 6.23 0.60 -11.22
CA GLY A 54 6.82 0.15 -12.48
C GLY A 54 6.37 0.99 -13.68
N SER A 55 6.48 0.40 -14.87
CA SER A 55 5.86 0.93 -16.10
C SER A 55 4.33 0.85 -16.03
N PRO A 56 3.60 1.61 -16.87
CA PRO A 56 2.15 1.48 -17.00
C PRO A 56 1.69 0.03 -17.17
N ASP A 57 2.32 -0.74 -18.07
CA ASP A 57 2.01 -2.17 -18.28
C ASP A 57 2.15 -3.01 -17.00
N THR A 58 3.22 -2.77 -16.23
CA THR A 58 3.48 -3.49 -14.97
C THR A 58 2.41 -3.15 -13.94
N VAL A 59 2.05 -1.87 -13.84
CA VAL A 59 1.02 -1.39 -12.91
C VAL A 59 -0.35 -1.95 -13.29
N ILE A 60 -0.73 -1.91 -14.58
CA ILE A 60 -1.98 -2.48 -15.10
C ILE A 60 -2.08 -3.95 -14.74
N LYS A 61 -1.03 -4.74 -15.02
CA LYS A 61 -0.99 -6.17 -14.71
C LYS A 61 -1.20 -6.44 -13.21
N LYS A 62 -0.50 -5.71 -12.34
CA LYS A 62 -0.63 -5.86 -10.89
C LYS A 62 -2.01 -5.43 -10.36
N LEU A 63 -2.51 -4.28 -10.80
CA LEU A 63 -3.82 -3.78 -10.38
C LEU A 63 -4.96 -4.67 -10.86
N ARG A 64 -4.89 -5.20 -12.08
CA ARG A 64 -5.84 -6.17 -12.60
C ARG A 64 -5.85 -7.45 -11.77
N HIS A 65 -4.67 -7.99 -11.45
CA HIS A 65 -4.55 -9.14 -10.55
C HIS A 65 -5.20 -8.88 -9.17
N ILE A 66 -4.99 -7.70 -8.58
CA ILE A 66 -5.61 -7.31 -7.30
C ILE A 66 -7.14 -7.21 -7.44
N LYS A 67 -7.64 -6.53 -8.50
CA LYS A 67 -9.07 -6.36 -8.79
C LYS A 67 -9.78 -7.71 -8.87
N GLU A 68 -9.22 -8.64 -9.64
CA GLU A 68 -9.79 -9.96 -9.89
C GLU A 68 -9.70 -10.88 -8.66
N THR A 69 -8.56 -10.87 -7.97
CA THR A 69 -8.33 -11.74 -6.80
C THR A 69 -9.20 -11.33 -5.61
N LEU A 70 -9.39 -10.02 -5.39
CA LEU A 70 -10.13 -9.50 -4.23
C LEU A 70 -11.60 -9.18 -4.55
N GLY A 71 -11.99 -9.14 -5.83
CA GLY A 71 -13.35 -8.78 -6.24
C GLY A 71 -13.74 -7.34 -5.90
N ILE A 72 -12.80 -6.40 -5.96
CA ILE A 72 -13.00 -5.01 -5.54
C ILE A 72 -13.57 -4.13 -6.66
N GLY A 73 -14.54 -3.28 -6.32
CA GLY A 73 -15.15 -2.32 -7.25
C GLY A 73 -14.55 -0.92 -7.22
N SER A 74 -13.64 -0.63 -6.28
CA SER A 74 -13.01 0.69 -6.13
C SER A 74 -11.60 0.57 -5.59
N LEU A 75 -10.71 1.43 -6.09
CA LEU A 75 -9.31 1.52 -5.70
C LEU A 75 -9.01 2.95 -5.23
N LEU A 76 -8.42 3.08 -4.05
CA LEU A 76 -7.81 4.33 -3.58
C LEU A 76 -6.30 4.22 -3.77
N LEU A 77 -5.73 5.10 -4.59
CA LEU A 77 -4.32 5.05 -4.97
C LEU A 77 -3.56 6.22 -4.34
N GLU A 78 -2.49 5.90 -3.61
CA GLU A 78 -1.50 6.88 -3.13
C GLU A 78 -0.43 7.03 -4.23
N THR A 79 -0.59 8.01 -5.11
CA THR A 79 0.31 8.23 -6.27
C THR A 79 1.55 9.06 -5.94
N GLN A 80 1.59 9.65 -4.75
CA GLN A 80 2.71 10.41 -4.24
C GLN A 80 3.15 9.80 -2.92
N GLY A 81 4.44 9.58 -2.78
CA GLY A 81 5.01 9.72 -1.46
C GLY A 81 6.50 9.48 -1.36
N GLY A 82 6.97 9.69 -0.14
CA GLY A 82 8.37 10.03 0.06
C GLY A 82 8.71 11.37 -0.61
N PRO A 83 9.99 11.65 -0.81
CA PRO A 83 10.47 12.91 -1.40
C PRO A 83 10.38 12.90 -2.94
N LEU A 84 9.18 12.76 -3.50
CA LEU A 84 8.97 12.89 -4.94
C LEU A 84 8.91 14.37 -5.35
N SER A 85 9.56 14.71 -6.46
CA SER A 85 9.42 16.04 -7.04
C SER A 85 7.98 16.26 -7.53
N HIS A 86 7.54 17.52 -7.59
CA HIS A 86 6.25 17.85 -8.18
C HIS A 86 6.14 17.34 -9.62
N LYS A 87 7.23 17.47 -10.41
CA LYS A 87 7.29 17.02 -11.80
C LYS A 87 7.06 15.51 -11.94
N ASP A 88 7.73 14.71 -11.11
CA ASP A 88 7.59 13.25 -11.16
C ASP A 88 6.21 12.80 -10.68
N THR A 89 5.68 13.47 -9.66
CA THR A 89 4.32 13.25 -9.17
C THR A 89 3.28 13.52 -10.27
N MET A 90 3.37 14.67 -10.94
CA MET A 90 2.48 15.02 -12.05
C MET A 90 2.62 14.08 -13.24
N ARG A 91 3.84 13.60 -13.53
CA ARG A 91 4.06 12.57 -14.56
C ARG A 91 3.36 11.25 -14.20
N SER A 92 3.48 10.80 -12.95
CA SER A 92 2.80 9.60 -12.46
C SER A 92 1.28 9.71 -12.56
N ILE A 93 0.71 10.84 -12.13
CA ILE A 93 -0.72 11.13 -12.24
C ILE A 93 -1.18 11.13 -13.70
N LYS A 94 -0.40 11.74 -14.60
CA LYS A 94 -0.70 11.76 -16.04
C LYS A 94 -0.77 10.34 -16.62
N LEU A 95 0.25 9.52 -16.39
CA LEU A 95 0.29 8.12 -16.87
C LEU A 95 -0.85 7.28 -16.28
N MET A 96 -1.18 7.52 -15.01
CA MET A 96 -2.32 6.86 -14.36
C MET A 96 -3.64 7.18 -15.08
N GLY A 97 -3.87 8.45 -15.43
CA GLY A 97 -5.08 8.89 -16.13
C GLY A 97 -5.15 8.50 -17.61
N GLU A 98 -4.02 8.53 -18.31
CA GLU A 98 -3.97 8.29 -19.77
C GLU A 98 -3.85 6.81 -20.13
N GLU A 99 -3.13 6.01 -19.34
CA GLU A 99 -2.82 4.63 -19.70
C GLU A 99 -3.45 3.61 -18.74
N VAL A 100 -3.29 3.82 -17.42
CA VAL A 100 -3.64 2.78 -16.44
C VAL A 100 -5.14 2.68 -16.19
N ILE A 101 -5.80 3.79 -15.84
CA ILE A 101 -7.24 3.80 -15.52
C ILE A 101 -8.09 3.31 -16.71
N PRO A 102 -7.88 3.79 -17.95
CA PRO A 102 -8.64 3.30 -19.11
C PRO A 102 -8.44 1.80 -19.34
N ALA A 103 -7.24 1.27 -19.13
CA ALA A 103 -6.94 -0.14 -19.30
C ALA A 103 -7.51 -1.06 -18.19
N LEU A 104 -8.14 -0.52 -17.14
CA LEU A 104 -8.80 -1.27 -16.06
C LEU A 104 -10.33 -1.17 -16.07
N GLN A 105 -10.88 -0.38 -17.00
CA GLN A 105 -12.31 -0.29 -17.27
C GLN A 105 -12.71 -1.48 -18.15
N ASP A 106 -13.31 -2.49 -17.51
CA ASP A 106 -13.95 -3.64 -18.13
C ASP A 106 -15.42 -3.66 -17.72
#